data_AF-Q8KNJ6-F1
#
_entry.id   AF-Q8KNJ6-F1
#
_cell.length_a   1.000
_cell.length_b   1.000
_cell.length_c   1.000
_cell.angle_alpha   90.00
_cell.angle_beta   90.00
_cell.angle_gamma   90.00
#
_symmetry.space_group_name_H-M   'P 1'
#
loop_
_entity.id
_entity.type
_entity.pdbx_description
1 polymer ?
#
loop_
_entity_poly.entity_id
_entity_poly.type
_entity_poly.pdbx_seq_one_letter_code
_entity_poly.pdbx_strand_id
1 'polypeptide(L)'
;MTLPDDPSAVAWRLEVEDFDADPEEFAGLVQAMREQVPADAVHALVVGEWGEAYERPLPVELLVAAAREWTALRAVFLADLTYEQCEISWLRHGDVTPLLAAYPALEVLWVRGAQDLRLEPVRHDRLRELRFESGGLPAGVVRAVGACELPALHRLELWLGRSDYGGDATVDDLVGVLAGTGLPALRHLAPCNAEIADAVAAAVAAAPVVPRLEVLDLSMGTLTDEGAKALLAGQPLTHLTRLDLHHHYLSEEMAAAVVAALPGVRVDVSDPQTADEYDGTRYRYTEVGE
;
A
#
# COMPACT_ATOMS: atom_id res chain seq x y z
N MET A 1 -10.44 -12.88 28.00
CA MET A 1 -9.43 -11.82 27.74
C MET A 1 -9.51 -10.78 28.86
N THR A 2 -8.39 -10.27 29.35
CA THR A 2 -8.37 -9.11 30.26
C THR A 2 -8.35 -7.85 29.41
N LEU A 3 -9.31 -6.95 29.59
CA LEU A 3 -9.36 -5.68 28.86
C LEU A 3 -8.37 -4.68 29.46
N PRO A 4 -7.75 -3.80 28.64
CA PRO A 4 -7.00 -2.66 29.15
C PRO A 4 -7.94 -1.66 29.85
N ASP A 5 -7.37 -0.74 30.63
CA ASP A 5 -8.13 0.29 31.35
C ASP A 5 -8.97 1.18 30.41
N ASP A 6 -8.43 1.47 29.22
CA ASP A 6 -9.15 2.14 28.13
C ASP A 6 -9.08 1.29 26.85
N PRO A 7 -10.10 0.45 26.59
CA PRO A 7 -10.25 -0.34 25.38
C PRO A 7 -10.22 0.46 24.07
N SER A 8 -10.49 1.77 24.12
CA SER A 8 -10.57 2.65 22.95
C SER A 8 -9.24 3.33 22.58
N ALA A 9 -8.25 3.23 23.48
CA ALA A 9 -6.92 3.81 23.31
C ALA A 9 -5.90 2.84 22.70
N VAL A 10 -6.31 1.62 22.31
CA VAL A 10 -5.44 0.59 21.76
C VAL A 10 -5.84 0.19 20.34
N ALA A 11 -4.89 -0.37 19.59
CA ALA A 11 -5.19 -1.16 18.40
C ALA A 11 -5.35 -2.62 18.80
N TRP A 12 -6.49 -3.21 18.47
CA TRP A 12 -6.78 -4.61 18.76
C TRP A 12 -6.08 -5.49 17.72
N ARG A 13 -5.32 -6.49 18.16
CA ARG A 13 -4.70 -7.47 17.27
C ARG A 13 -5.47 -8.78 17.33
N LEU A 14 -5.88 -9.29 16.17
CA LEU A 14 -6.42 -10.64 16.00
C LEU A 14 -5.36 -11.48 15.30
N GLU A 15 -4.86 -12.49 15.99
CA GLU A 15 -3.82 -13.39 15.50
C GLU A 15 -3.94 -14.75 16.20
N VAL A 16 -3.87 -15.83 15.43
CA VAL A 16 -3.69 -17.18 15.97
C VAL A 16 -2.20 -17.43 16.25
N GLU A 17 -1.90 -18.21 17.29
CA GLU A 17 -0.51 -18.53 17.64
C GLU A 17 0.07 -19.67 16.77
N ASP A 18 -0.79 -20.57 16.29
CA ASP A 18 -0.39 -21.69 15.44
C ASP A 18 -0.56 -21.33 13.96
N PHE A 19 0.50 -21.53 13.18
CA PHE A 19 0.49 -21.29 11.73
C PHE A 19 -0.41 -22.28 11.00
N ASP A 20 -0.66 -23.46 11.56
CA ASP A 20 -1.52 -24.48 10.98
C ASP A 20 -2.91 -24.51 11.65
N ALA A 21 -3.30 -23.43 12.35
CA ALA A 21 -4.56 -23.34 13.08
C ALA A 21 -5.78 -23.61 12.18
N ASP A 22 -6.79 -24.29 12.72
CA ASP A 22 -8.05 -24.51 11.99
C ASP A 22 -8.80 -23.17 11.78
N PRO A 23 -9.59 -23.01 10.69
CA PRO A 23 -10.31 -21.74 10.42
C PRO A 23 -11.21 -21.31 11.58
N GLU A 24 -11.74 -22.28 12.33
CA GLU A 24 -12.59 -22.05 13.50
C GLU A 24 -11.87 -21.32 14.63
N GLU A 25 -10.53 -21.41 14.73
CA GLU A 25 -9.76 -20.73 15.76
C GLU A 25 -9.76 -19.22 15.54
N PHE A 26 -9.42 -18.77 14.33
CA PHE A 26 -9.48 -17.36 13.98
C PHE A 26 -10.92 -16.82 14.06
N ALA A 27 -11.90 -17.60 13.59
CA ALA A 27 -13.31 -17.24 13.75
C ALA A 27 -13.73 -17.12 15.24
N GLY A 28 -13.21 -18.00 16.09
CA GLY A 28 -13.37 -17.95 17.53
C GLY A 28 -12.76 -16.69 18.15
N LEU A 29 -11.59 -16.24 17.68
CA LEU A 29 -10.99 -14.97 18.11
C LEU A 29 -11.86 -13.77 17.75
N VAL A 30 -12.36 -13.71 16.51
CA VAL A 30 -13.29 -12.65 16.08
C VAL A 30 -14.56 -12.66 16.95
N GLN A 31 -15.14 -13.83 17.20
CA GLN A 31 -16.32 -13.96 18.05
C GLN A 31 -16.03 -13.52 19.48
N ALA A 32 -14.93 -13.98 20.07
CA ALA A 32 -14.53 -13.61 21.42
C ALA A 32 -14.36 -12.09 21.57
N MET A 33 -13.76 -11.43 20.58
CA MET A 33 -13.62 -9.99 20.56
C MET A 33 -14.98 -9.28 20.48
N ARG A 34 -15.91 -9.75 19.63
CA ARG A 34 -17.27 -9.21 19.53
C ARG A 34 -18.06 -9.32 20.85
N GLU A 35 -17.81 -10.37 21.64
CA GLU A 35 -18.51 -10.59 22.91
C GLU A 35 -17.87 -9.85 24.09
N GLN A 36 -16.54 -9.70 24.08
CA GLN A 36 -15.80 -9.22 25.25
C GLN A 36 -15.38 -7.75 25.14
N VAL A 37 -15.23 -7.19 23.94
CA VAL A 37 -14.83 -5.79 23.76
C VAL A 37 -16.06 -4.91 23.55
N PRO A 38 -16.21 -3.79 24.28
CA PRO A 38 -17.26 -2.83 24.00
C PRO A 38 -17.23 -2.39 22.53
N ALA A 39 -18.38 -2.51 21.88
CA ALA A 39 -18.59 -2.21 20.46
C ALA A 39 -18.05 -0.84 20.03
N ASP A 40 -18.25 0.17 20.87
CA ASP A 40 -17.82 1.56 20.66
C ASP A 40 -16.35 1.81 20.98
N ALA A 41 -15.62 0.83 21.54
CA ALA A 41 -14.21 0.94 21.86
C ALA A 41 -13.28 0.37 20.79
N VAL A 42 -13.81 -0.34 19.78
CA VAL A 42 -12.97 -0.88 18.70
C VAL A 42 -12.69 0.23 17.68
N HIS A 43 -11.61 0.98 17.88
CA HIS A 43 -11.19 2.07 16.98
C HIS A 43 -10.20 1.63 15.90
N ALA A 44 -9.31 0.69 16.21
CA ALA A 44 -8.31 0.19 15.30
C ALA A 44 -8.17 -1.33 15.42
N LEU A 45 -8.01 -2.00 14.28
CA LEU A 45 -7.85 -3.43 14.17
C LEU A 45 -6.61 -3.76 13.34
N VAL A 46 -5.80 -4.69 13.84
CA VAL A 46 -4.67 -5.29 13.12
C VAL A 46 -4.93 -6.79 13.03
N VAL A 47 -4.83 -7.34 11.83
CA VAL A 47 -4.95 -8.79 11.61
C VAL A 47 -3.55 -9.33 11.34
N GLY A 48 -3.07 -10.20 12.24
CA GLY A 48 -1.85 -10.99 12.06
C GLY A 48 -2.16 -12.30 11.34
N GLU A 49 -1.48 -13.38 11.73
CA GLU A 49 -1.75 -14.73 11.23
C GLU A 49 -3.21 -15.16 11.49
N TRP A 50 -3.83 -15.88 10.54
CA TRP A 50 -5.22 -16.37 10.62
C TRP A 50 -5.35 -17.90 10.43
N GLY A 51 -4.23 -18.60 10.33
CA GLY A 51 -4.14 -20.01 10.03
C GLY A 51 -3.86 -20.21 8.55
N GLU A 52 -2.71 -20.80 8.27
CA GLU A 52 -2.14 -21.08 6.95
C GLU A 52 -2.27 -19.86 6.01
N ALA A 53 -1.80 -18.66 6.41
CA ALA A 53 -1.91 -17.44 5.59
C ALA A 53 -1.35 -17.56 4.17
N TYR A 54 -0.46 -18.52 3.93
CA TYR A 54 0.11 -18.85 2.62
C TYR A 54 -0.78 -19.81 1.78
N GLU A 55 -1.72 -20.53 2.39
CA GLU A 55 -2.64 -21.45 1.72
C GLU A 55 -4.09 -20.95 1.69
N ARG A 56 -4.52 -20.14 2.67
CA ARG A 56 -5.91 -19.71 2.81
C ARG A 56 -6.03 -18.19 2.75
N PRO A 57 -7.03 -17.66 2.02
CA PRO A 57 -7.27 -16.24 1.99
C PRO A 57 -7.74 -15.73 3.35
N LEU A 58 -7.30 -14.54 3.74
CA LEU A 58 -7.80 -13.86 4.95
C LEU A 58 -9.34 -13.79 4.92
N PRO A 59 -10.05 -14.30 5.95
CA PRO A 59 -11.52 -14.35 5.99
C PRO A 59 -12.14 -12.99 6.34
N VAL A 60 -12.04 -12.02 5.42
CA VAL A 60 -12.54 -10.64 5.56
C VAL A 60 -14.03 -10.60 5.92
N GLU A 61 -14.82 -11.58 5.50
CA GLU A 61 -16.25 -11.69 5.79
C GLU A 61 -16.55 -11.75 7.29
N LEU A 62 -15.64 -12.27 8.11
CA LEU A 62 -15.79 -12.29 9.57
C LEU A 62 -15.72 -10.86 10.14
N LEU A 63 -14.85 -10.02 9.58
CA LEU A 63 -14.73 -8.61 9.95
C LEU A 63 -15.95 -7.82 9.47
N VAL A 64 -16.44 -8.11 8.26
CA VAL A 64 -17.67 -7.51 7.73
C VAL A 64 -18.89 -7.87 8.57
N ALA A 65 -18.98 -9.11 9.04
CA ALA A 65 -20.07 -9.57 9.90
C ALA A 65 -20.10 -8.86 11.27
N ALA A 66 -18.96 -8.32 11.73
CA ALA A 66 -18.83 -7.56 12.96
C ALA A 66 -19.14 -6.05 12.83
N ALA A 67 -19.48 -5.58 11.62
CA ALA A 67 -19.59 -4.15 11.35
C ALA A 67 -20.76 -3.45 12.07
N ARG A 68 -21.77 -4.20 12.51
CA ARG A 68 -22.89 -3.65 13.31
C ARG A 68 -22.48 -3.38 14.75
N GLU A 69 -21.46 -4.08 15.22
CA GLU A 69 -20.88 -3.94 16.55
C GLU A 69 -19.74 -2.91 16.52
N TRP A 70 -18.76 -3.07 15.64
CA TRP A 70 -17.56 -2.22 15.59
C TRP A 70 -17.80 -0.88 14.85
N THR A 71 -18.86 -0.18 15.21
CA THR A 71 -19.29 1.09 14.59
C THR A 71 -18.28 2.24 14.79
N ALA A 72 -17.39 2.10 15.78
CA ALA A 72 -16.33 3.06 16.06
C ALA A 72 -15.02 2.77 15.30
N LEU A 73 -14.95 1.72 14.47
CA LEU A 73 -13.74 1.37 13.74
C LEU A 73 -13.34 2.48 12.75
N ARG A 74 -12.07 2.86 12.80
CA ARG A 74 -11.44 3.92 11.98
C ARG A 74 -10.20 3.44 11.24
N ALA A 75 -9.50 2.43 11.74
CA ALA A 75 -8.28 1.93 11.10
C ALA A 75 -8.27 0.40 11.04
N VAL A 76 -7.91 -0.14 9.88
CA VAL A 76 -7.69 -1.58 9.70
C VAL A 76 -6.35 -1.78 9.00
N PHE A 77 -5.53 -2.68 9.54
CA PHE A 77 -4.38 -3.25 8.86
C PHE A 77 -4.59 -4.75 8.68
N LEU A 78 -4.70 -5.19 7.43
CA LEU A 78 -4.83 -6.60 7.06
C LEU A 78 -3.46 -7.22 6.79
N ALA A 79 -3.23 -8.39 7.40
CA ALA A 79 -2.06 -9.24 7.22
C ALA A 79 -0.73 -8.61 7.66
N ASP A 80 -0.70 -8.03 8.86
CA ASP A 80 0.53 -7.57 9.50
C ASP A 80 1.35 -8.75 10.06
N LEU A 81 1.97 -9.48 9.13
CA LEU A 81 2.89 -10.58 9.38
C LEU A 81 4.33 -10.15 9.08
N THR A 82 5.29 -10.71 9.80
CA THR A 82 6.72 -10.55 9.52
C THR A 82 7.18 -11.55 8.45
N TYR A 83 8.35 -11.32 7.86
CA TYR A 83 9.00 -12.26 6.93
C TYR A 83 9.13 -13.68 7.52
N GLU A 84 9.42 -13.80 8.82
CA GLU A 84 9.54 -15.10 9.49
C GLU A 84 8.20 -15.84 9.64
N GLN A 85 7.08 -15.11 9.65
CA GLN A 85 5.74 -15.69 9.74
C GLN A 85 5.22 -16.10 8.35
N CYS A 86 5.27 -15.17 7.40
CA CYS A 86 4.87 -15.41 6.02
C CYS A 86 5.49 -14.33 5.13
N GLU A 87 6.16 -14.77 4.08
CA GLU A 87 6.63 -13.91 3.01
C GLU A 87 5.46 -13.14 2.37
N ILE A 88 5.66 -11.86 2.05
CA ILE A 88 4.63 -10.96 1.53
C ILE A 88 4.03 -11.45 0.22
N SER A 89 4.83 -12.15 -0.60
CA SER A 89 4.42 -12.71 -1.89
C SER A 89 3.47 -13.91 -1.75
N TRP A 90 3.45 -14.55 -0.58
CA TRP A 90 2.62 -15.73 -0.30
C TRP A 90 1.32 -15.38 0.45
N LEU A 91 1.22 -14.18 1.02
CA LEU A 91 0.04 -13.76 1.76
C LEU A 91 -1.20 -13.72 0.86
N ARG A 92 -2.14 -14.63 1.13
CA ARG A 92 -3.38 -14.77 0.37
C ARG A 92 -4.49 -13.89 0.91
N HIS A 93 -5.15 -13.21 -0.01
CA HIS A 93 -6.32 -12.37 0.25
C HIS A 93 -7.53 -12.88 -0.54
N GLY A 94 -8.63 -12.15 -0.41
CA GLY A 94 -9.79 -12.29 -1.28
C GLY A 94 -10.24 -10.94 -1.80
N ASP A 95 -11.55 -10.76 -1.88
CA ASP A 95 -12.12 -9.45 -2.16
C ASP A 95 -12.22 -8.62 -0.88
N VAL A 96 -11.49 -7.51 -0.82
CA VAL A 96 -11.49 -6.60 0.34
C VAL A 96 -12.54 -5.48 0.21
N THR A 97 -13.21 -5.37 -0.94
CA THR A 97 -14.24 -4.36 -1.21
C THR A 97 -15.36 -4.33 -0.17
N PRO A 98 -15.90 -5.47 0.30
CA PRO A 98 -16.99 -5.48 1.27
C PRO A 98 -16.63 -4.80 2.59
N LEU A 99 -15.34 -4.75 2.96
CA LEU A 99 -14.87 -4.08 4.17
C LEU A 99 -15.13 -2.56 4.09
N LEU A 100 -14.82 -1.93 2.96
CA LEU A 100 -15.07 -0.51 2.74
C LEU A 100 -16.57 -0.19 2.75
N ALA A 101 -17.40 -1.07 2.20
CA ALA A 101 -18.86 -0.89 2.23
C ALA A 101 -19.45 -1.05 3.65
N ALA A 102 -18.87 -1.94 4.46
CA ALA A 102 -19.36 -2.25 5.79
C ALA A 102 -19.01 -1.16 6.83
N TYR A 103 -17.88 -0.47 6.66
CA TYR A 103 -17.35 0.50 7.61
C TYR A 103 -17.30 1.93 7.05
N PRO A 104 -18.44 2.64 6.91
CA PRO A 104 -18.48 3.96 6.27
C PRO A 104 -17.70 5.07 6.99
N ALA A 105 -17.27 4.80 8.24
CA ALA A 105 -16.46 5.71 9.04
C ALA A 105 -14.95 5.38 8.99
N LEU A 106 -14.53 4.37 8.23
CA LEU A 106 -13.13 3.97 8.11
C LEU A 106 -12.28 5.11 7.52
N GLU A 107 -11.16 5.41 8.18
CA GLU A 107 -10.21 6.45 7.79
C GLU A 107 -8.90 5.86 7.25
N VAL A 108 -8.50 4.67 7.69
CA VAL A 108 -7.25 4.01 7.30
C VAL A 108 -7.51 2.56 6.91
N LEU A 109 -7.06 2.18 5.71
CA LEU A 109 -6.99 0.78 5.28
C LEU A 109 -5.60 0.49 4.73
N TRP A 110 -4.87 -0.38 5.43
CA TRP A 110 -3.61 -0.93 4.96
C TRP A 110 -3.79 -2.44 4.71
N VAL A 111 -3.18 -2.92 3.63
CA VAL A 111 -3.22 -4.33 3.22
C VAL A 111 -1.81 -4.74 2.85
N ARG A 112 -1.30 -5.80 3.47
CA ARG A 112 0.00 -6.40 3.14
C ARG A 112 -0.18 -7.74 2.46
N GLY A 113 0.53 -7.95 1.36
CA GLY A 113 0.34 -9.09 0.46
C GLY A 113 -0.76 -8.85 -0.56
N ALA A 114 -0.65 -9.51 -1.71
CA ALA A 114 -1.59 -9.31 -2.81
C ALA A 114 -1.97 -10.58 -3.57
N GLN A 115 -1.59 -11.77 -3.08
CA GLN A 115 -1.98 -13.01 -3.75
C GLN A 115 -3.51 -13.15 -3.68
N ASP A 116 -4.15 -13.33 -4.83
CA ASP A 116 -5.62 -13.37 -5.01
C ASP A 116 -6.39 -12.11 -4.56
N LEU A 117 -5.68 -11.01 -4.26
CA LEU A 117 -6.28 -9.75 -3.81
C LEU A 117 -7.17 -9.14 -4.89
N ARG A 118 -8.40 -8.80 -4.51
CA ARG A 118 -9.37 -8.11 -5.38
C ARG A 118 -9.91 -6.86 -4.70
N LEU A 119 -10.16 -5.86 -5.53
CA LEU A 119 -10.84 -4.62 -5.18
C LEU A 119 -11.73 -4.23 -6.36
N GLU A 120 -12.98 -3.88 -6.10
CA GLU A 120 -13.86 -3.22 -7.04
C GLU A 120 -13.94 -1.71 -6.75
N PRO A 121 -14.19 -0.86 -7.76
CA PRO A 121 -14.33 0.58 -7.53
C PRO A 121 -15.46 0.90 -6.54
N VAL A 122 -15.15 1.72 -5.54
CA VAL A 122 -16.12 2.14 -4.51
C VAL A 122 -16.04 3.63 -4.23
N ARG A 123 -17.13 4.17 -3.68
CA ARG A 123 -17.13 5.48 -3.03
C ARG A 123 -16.92 5.31 -1.52
N HIS A 124 -15.95 6.02 -0.94
CA HIS A 124 -15.74 6.06 0.51
C HIS A 124 -15.44 7.48 1.00
N ASP A 125 -16.38 8.08 1.73
CA ASP A 125 -16.33 9.51 2.08
C ASP A 125 -15.30 9.86 3.17
N ARG A 126 -14.84 8.87 3.94
CA ARG A 126 -13.99 9.10 5.12
C ARG A 126 -12.58 8.52 5.01
N LEU A 127 -12.28 7.75 3.95
CA LEU A 127 -10.98 7.09 3.83
C LEU A 127 -9.93 8.16 3.55
N ARG A 128 -8.91 8.24 4.40
CA ARG A 128 -7.80 9.20 4.34
C ARG A 128 -6.51 8.57 3.92
N GLU A 129 -6.28 7.33 4.33
CA GLU A 129 -5.09 6.56 3.95
C GLU A 129 -5.48 5.21 3.38
N LEU A 130 -4.92 4.91 2.20
CA LEU A 130 -5.05 3.62 1.54
C LEU A 130 -3.65 3.16 1.14
N ARG A 131 -3.28 1.97 1.60
CA ARG A 131 -1.98 1.37 1.32
C ARG A 131 -2.13 -0.09 0.90
N PHE A 132 -1.43 -0.45 -0.17
CA PHE A 132 -1.18 -1.82 -0.56
C PHE A 132 0.33 -2.07 -0.55
N GLU A 133 0.81 -2.87 0.42
CA GLU A 133 2.17 -3.37 0.52
C GLU A 133 2.22 -4.71 -0.21
N SER A 134 3.05 -4.86 -1.25
CA SER A 134 3.12 -6.09 -2.05
C SER A 134 4.48 -6.24 -2.72
N GLY A 135 4.90 -7.49 -2.89
CA GLY A 135 6.00 -7.87 -3.80
C GLY A 135 5.59 -7.83 -5.28
N GLY A 136 4.28 -7.86 -5.58
CA GLY A 136 3.69 -7.81 -6.91
C GLY A 136 2.21 -7.46 -6.85
N LEU A 137 1.85 -6.20 -7.15
CA LEU A 137 0.45 -5.74 -7.03
C LEU A 137 -0.34 -6.03 -8.32
N PRO A 138 -1.53 -6.64 -8.23
CA PRO A 138 -2.36 -6.89 -9.40
C PRO A 138 -2.85 -5.58 -10.07
N ALA A 139 -2.76 -5.51 -11.40
CA ALA A 139 -3.23 -4.42 -12.24
C ALA A 139 -4.72 -4.12 -12.01
N GLY A 140 -5.51 -5.16 -11.74
CA GLY A 140 -6.93 -5.02 -11.39
C GLY A 140 -7.15 -4.12 -10.16
N VAL A 141 -6.31 -4.27 -9.13
CA VAL A 141 -6.36 -3.45 -7.91
C VAL A 141 -5.96 -2.01 -8.23
N VAL A 142 -4.88 -1.81 -8.98
CA VAL A 142 -4.41 -0.47 -9.40
C VAL A 142 -5.51 0.28 -10.18
N ARG A 143 -6.12 -0.38 -11.17
CA ARG A 143 -7.25 0.19 -11.93
C ARG A 143 -8.45 0.49 -11.05
N ALA A 144 -8.79 -0.40 -10.12
CA ALA A 144 -9.91 -0.22 -9.22
C ALA A 144 -9.71 1.02 -8.33
N VAL A 145 -8.53 1.20 -7.73
CA VAL A 145 -8.18 2.40 -6.96
C VAL A 145 -8.34 3.66 -7.80
N GLY A 146 -7.84 3.66 -9.04
CA GLY A 146 -7.97 4.79 -9.96
C GLY A 146 -9.40 5.11 -10.38
N ALA A 147 -10.34 4.16 -10.20
CA ALA A 147 -11.75 4.31 -10.50
C ALA A 147 -12.62 4.58 -9.26
N CYS A 148 -12.06 4.55 -8.05
CA CYS A 148 -12.77 4.85 -6.81
C CYS A 148 -13.09 6.36 -6.67
N GLU A 149 -14.12 6.67 -5.89
CA GLU A 149 -14.43 8.02 -5.42
C GLU A 149 -14.06 8.15 -3.94
N LEU A 150 -12.87 8.69 -3.66
CA LEU A 150 -12.32 8.80 -2.31
C LEU A 150 -12.05 10.28 -1.99
N PRO A 151 -13.10 11.08 -1.74
CA PRO A 151 -12.99 12.54 -1.62
C PRO A 151 -12.12 13.00 -0.45
N ALA A 152 -11.93 12.15 0.58
CA ALA A 152 -11.10 12.44 1.74
C ALA A 152 -9.68 11.83 1.66
N LEU A 153 -9.37 11.06 0.60
CA LEU A 153 -8.09 10.34 0.52
C LEU A 153 -6.95 11.34 0.39
N HIS A 154 -6.06 11.31 1.37
CA HIS A 154 -4.92 12.20 1.47
C HIS A 154 -3.61 11.49 1.15
N ARG A 155 -3.52 10.19 1.48
CA ARG A 155 -2.35 9.34 1.26
C ARG A 155 -2.74 8.08 0.51
N LEU A 156 -2.06 7.85 -0.61
CA LEU A 156 -2.17 6.63 -1.40
C LEU A 156 -0.80 6.03 -1.62
N GLU A 157 -0.62 4.78 -1.21
CA GLU A 157 0.61 4.03 -1.42
C GLU A 157 0.32 2.70 -2.12
N LEU A 158 1.03 2.46 -3.21
CA LEU A 158 0.90 1.30 -4.09
C LEU A 158 2.30 0.74 -4.33
N TRP A 159 2.63 -0.35 -3.65
CA TRP A 159 3.88 -1.07 -3.90
C TRP A 159 3.66 -1.94 -5.12
N LEU A 160 4.07 -1.45 -6.30
CA LEU A 160 3.72 -2.08 -7.58
C LEU A 160 4.37 -3.47 -7.73
N GLY A 161 5.56 -3.63 -7.16
CA GLY A 161 6.29 -4.88 -7.14
C GLY A 161 6.87 -5.29 -8.49
N ARG A 162 7.07 -6.60 -8.64
CA ARG A 162 7.64 -7.26 -9.82
C ARG A 162 6.72 -8.33 -10.38
N SER A 163 6.94 -8.68 -11.64
CA SER A 163 6.24 -9.81 -12.25
C SER A 163 6.54 -11.16 -11.61
N ASP A 164 7.73 -11.33 -11.05
CA ASP A 164 8.16 -12.57 -10.41
C ASP A 164 7.31 -12.92 -9.16
N TYR A 165 6.67 -11.91 -8.56
CA TYR A 165 5.80 -12.04 -7.39
C TYR A 165 4.32 -11.78 -7.73
N GLY A 166 3.94 -11.96 -9.00
CA GLY A 166 2.54 -11.88 -9.45
C GLY A 166 2.05 -10.50 -9.85
N GLY A 167 2.91 -9.46 -9.81
CA GLY A 167 2.56 -8.12 -10.26
C GLY A 167 2.42 -8.04 -11.79
N ASP A 168 1.30 -7.53 -12.28
CA ASP A 168 1.06 -7.31 -13.72
C ASP A 168 0.69 -5.85 -14.03
N ALA A 169 0.82 -4.95 -13.05
CA ALA A 169 0.50 -3.54 -13.21
C ALA A 169 1.45 -2.84 -14.19
N THR A 170 0.84 -2.06 -15.09
CA THR A 170 1.53 -1.21 -16.06
C THR A 170 1.21 0.27 -15.81
N VAL A 171 1.89 1.16 -16.53
CA VAL A 171 1.59 2.60 -16.49
C VAL A 171 0.14 2.89 -16.93
N ASP A 172 -0.42 2.10 -17.84
CA ASP A 172 -1.79 2.29 -18.32
C ASP A 172 -2.83 2.05 -17.20
N ASP A 173 -2.50 1.19 -16.24
CA ASP A 173 -3.36 0.91 -15.08
C ASP A 173 -3.39 2.08 -14.09
N LEU A 174 -2.32 2.89 -14.05
CA LEU A 174 -2.20 4.06 -13.18
C LEU A 174 -2.98 5.29 -13.71
N VAL A 175 -3.54 5.25 -14.91
CA VAL A 175 -4.20 6.42 -15.55
C VAL A 175 -5.24 7.07 -14.65
N GLY A 176 -6.08 6.29 -13.96
CA GLY A 176 -7.10 6.82 -13.05
C GLY A 176 -6.50 7.51 -11.82
N VAL A 177 -5.48 6.89 -11.23
CA VAL A 177 -4.74 7.44 -10.08
C VAL A 177 -4.03 8.75 -10.46
N LEU A 178 -3.33 8.76 -11.60
CA LEU A 178 -2.58 9.91 -12.10
C LEU A 178 -3.48 11.07 -12.55
N ALA A 179 -4.67 10.78 -13.06
CA ALA A 179 -5.69 11.80 -13.31
C ALA A 179 -6.21 12.43 -12.00
N GLY A 180 -6.35 11.62 -10.94
CA GLY A 180 -6.74 12.06 -9.61
C GLY A 180 -8.13 12.71 -9.55
N THR A 181 -9.05 12.32 -10.46
CA THR A 181 -10.41 12.87 -10.54
C THR A 181 -11.26 12.46 -9.34
N GLY A 182 -11.17 11.20 -8.93
CA GLY A 182 -11.81 10.65 -7.73
C GLY A 182 -11.06 10.96 -6.42
N LEU A 183 -9.87 11.58 -6.50
CA LEU A 183 -8.94 11.79 -5.39
C LEU A 183 -8.61 13.29 -5.17
N PRO A 184 -9.61 14.17 -4.95
CA PRO A 184 -9.40 15.61 -4.87
C PRO A 184 -8.53 16.06 -3.68
N ALA A 185 -8.55 15.31 -2.58
CA ALA A 185 -7.79 15.61 -1.36
C ALA A 185 -6.37 15.02 -1.33
N LEU A 186 -5.96 14.27 -2.36
CA LEU A 186 -4.69 13.56 -2.36
C LEU A 186 -3.52 14.55 -2.24
N ARG A 187 -2.61 14.32 -1.31
CA ARG A 187 -1.36 15.09 -1.13
C ARG A 187 -0.12 14.22 -1.10
N HIS A 188 -0.27 12.94 -0.77
CA HIS A 188 0.81 11.97 -0.78
C HIS A 188 0.46 10.84 -1.76
N LEU A 189 1.27 10.68 -2.79
CA LEU A 189 1.18 9.60 -3.77
C LEU A 189 2.51 8.82 -3.81
N ALA A 190 2.44 7.50 -3.59
CA ALA A 190 3.59 6.61 -3.62
C ALA A 190 3.37 5.38 -4.53
N PRO A 191 3.61 5.46 -5.86
CA PRO A 191 3.71 4.30 -6.73
C PRO A 191 5.15 3.74 -6.68
N CYS A 192 5.52 3.21 -5.52
CA CYS A 192 6.86 2.77 -5.17
C CYS A 192 7.01 1.24 -5.32
N ASN A 193 8.17 0.72 -4.93
CA ASN A 193 8.53 -0.69 -5.06
C ASN A 193 8.37 -1.22 -6.51
N ALA A 194 8.65 -0.40 -7.52
CA ALA A 194 8.23 -0.69 -8.90
C ALA A 194 9.36 -1.24 -9.77
N GLU A 195 9.11 -2.39 -10.42
CA GLU A 195 9.99 -2.91 -11.49
C GLU A 195 10.04 -1.99 -12.72
N ILE A 196 8.95 -1.26 -12.95
CA ILE A 196 8.75 -0.32 -14.05
C ILE A 196 9.00 1.14 -13.65
N ALA A 197 9.86 1.38 -12.65
CA ALA A 197 10.05 2.69 -12.02
C ALA A 197 10.33 3.85 -13.00
N ASP A 198 11.15 3.64 -14.03
CA ASP A 198 11.42 4.68 -15.04
C ASP A 198 10.17 5.10 -15.82
N ALA A 199 9.32 4.14 -16.18
CA ALA A 199 8.09 4.39 -16.90
C ALA A 199 7.06 5.10 -15.98
N VAL A 200 7.00 4.70 -14.70
CA VAL A 200 6.18 5.37 -13.69
C VAL A 200 6.64 6.81 -13.48
N ALA A 201 7.94 7.05 -13.34
CA ALA A 201 8.50 8.40 -13.18
C ALA A 201 8.14 9.30 -14.37
N ALA A 202 8.26 8.80 -15.61
CA ALA A 202 7.87 9.53 -16.81
C ALA A 202 6.37 9.85 -16.84
N ALA A 203 5.50 8.91 -16.44
CA ALA A 203 4.06 9.12 -16.38
C ALA A 203 3.66 10.14 -15.32
N VAL A 204 4.26 10.04 -14.13
CA VAL A 204 4.06 11.00 -13.03
C VAL A 204 4.49 12.40 -13.46
N ALA A 205 5.60 12.55 -14.17
CA ALA A 205 6.13 13.84 -14.62
C ALA A 205 5.08 14.71 -15.36
N ALA A 206 4.13 14.09 -16.05
CA ALA A 206 3.05 14.75 -16.80
C ALA A 206 1.65 14.62 -16.15
N ALA A 207 1.54 14.01 -14.97
CA ALA A 207 0.25 13.65 -14.39
C ALA A 207 -0.52 14.87 -13.83
N PRO A 208 -1.85 14.97 -14.07
CA PRO A 208 -2.70 16.03 -13.53
C PRO A 208 -2.78 16.07 -11.99
N VAL A 209 -2.45 14.98 -11.30
CA VAL A 209 -2.42 14.96 -9.84
C VAL A 209 -1.19 15.67 -9.27
N VAL A 210 -0.06 15.73 -9.97
CA VAL A 210 1.21 16.25 -9.43
C VAL A 210 1.13 17.67 -8.83
N PRO A 211 0.48 18.67 -9.47
CA PRO A 211 0.47 20.04 -8.96
C PRO A 211 -0.17 20.20 -7.58
N ARG A 212 -0.93 19.20 -7.10
CA ARG A 212 -1.56 19.24 -5.78
C ARG A 212 -0.80 18.44 -4.72
N LEU A 213 0.18 17.64 -5.10
CA LEU A 213 0.92 16.80 -4.17
C LEU A 213 1.84 17.64 -3.28
N GLU A 214 2.02 17.16 -2.06
CA GLU A 214 3.01 17.62 -1.08
C GLU A 214 4.14 16.59 -0.93
N VAL A 215 3.84 15.30 -1.15
CA VAL A 215 4.80 14.20 -1.11
C VAL A 215 4.63 13.34 -2.36
N LEU A 216 5.73 13.13 -3.07
CA LEU A 216 5.85 12.13 -4.12
C LEU A 216 6.90 11.11 -3.71
N ASP A 217 6.56 9.84 -3.77
CA ASP A 217 7.44 8.73 -3.43
C ASP A 217 7.53 7.74 -4.61
N LEU A 218 8.73 7.58 -5.13
CA LEU A 218 9.09 6.65 -6.21
C LEU A 218 10.22 5.70 -5.75
N SER A 219 10.32 5.49 -4.43
CA SER A 219 11.38 4.71 -3.79
C SER A 219 11.22 3.20 -4.01
N MET A 220 12.15 2.41 -3.46
CA MET A 220 12.11 0.94 -3.41
C MET A 220 12.10 0.26 -4.79
N GLY A 221 12.30 1.03 -5.87
CA GLY A 221 12.13 0.57 -7.24
C GLY A 221 13.43 0.44 -8.00
N THR A 222 13.29 0.19 -9.29
CA THR A 222 14.43 0.05 -10.22
C THR A 222 14.82 1.38 -10.90
N LEU A 223 14.51 2.52 -10.28
CA LEU A 223 14.63 3.86 -10.88
C LEU A 223 16.06 4.16 -11.32
N THR A 224 16.23 4.58 -12.57
CA THR A 224 17.52 4.90 -13.18
C THR A 224 17.62 6.36 -13.59
N ASP A 225 18.78 6.75 -14.10
CA ASP A 225 19.02 8.07 -14.65
C ASP A 225 17.99 8.47 -15.72
N GLU A 226 17.47 7.53 -16.49
CA GLU A 226 16.47 7.83 -17.52
C GLU A 226 15.13 8.23 -16.90
N GLY A 227 14.66 7.51 -15.87
CA GLY A 227 13.47 7.86 -15.12
C GLY A 227 13.60 9.20 -14.39
N ALA A 228 14.73 9.43 -13.73
CA ALA A 228 14.99 10.71 -13.04
C ALA A 228 15.05 11.90 -14.02
N LYS A 229 15.70 11.74 -15.19
CA LYS A 229 15.69 12.77 -16.25
C LYS A 229 14.27 13.05 -16.74
N ALA A 230 13.47 12.00 -16.98
CA ALA A 230 12.08 12.16 -17.41
C ALA A 230 11.25 12.90 -16.35
N LEU A 231 11.43 12.56 -15.07
CA LEU A 231 10.78 13.23 -13.95
C LEU A 231 11.13 14.73 -13.90
N LEU A 232 12.42 15.09 -14.00
CA LEU A 232 12.87 16.49 -13.97
C LEU A 232 12.49 17.28 -15.22
N ALA A 233 12.29 16.61 -16.37
CA ALA A 233 11.87 17.24 -17.61
C ALA A 233 10.35 17.52 -17.69
N GLY A 234 9.57 16.98 -16.75
CA GLY A 234 8.12 17.19 -16.69
C GLY A 234 7.70 18.48 -16.01
N GLN A 235 6.57 18.42 -15.32
CA GLN A 235 6.04 19.54 -14.54
C GLN A 235 6.98 19.87 -13.36
N PRO A 236 7.05 21.14 -12.92
CA PRO A 236 7.86 21.52 -11.76
C PRO A 236 7.43 20.75 -10.51
N LEU A 237 8.42 20.23 -9.76
CA LEU A 237 8.22 19.55 -8.47
C LEU A 237 8.66 20.42 -7.28
N THR A 238 9.02 21.68 -7.51
CA THR A 238 9.55 22.60 -6.49
C THR A 238 8.53 22.98 -5.42
N HIS A 239 7.24 22.66 -5.60
CA HIS A 239 6.19 22.84 -4.60
C HIS A 239 6.10 21.68 -3.61
N LEU A 240 6.74 20.53 -3.90
CA LEU A 240 6.73 19.40 -3.00
C LEU A 240 7.44 19.75 -1.68
N THR A 241 6.96 19.14 -0.60
CA THR A 241 7.67 19.14 0.68
C THR A 241 8.70 18.02 0.74
N ARG A 242 8.41 16.87 0.12
CA ARG A 242 9.28 15.69 0.03
C ARG A 242 9.19 15.04 -1.36
N LEU A 243 10.35 14.69 -1.90
CA LEU A 243 10.50 13.74 -3.00
C LEU A 243 11.33 12.57 -2.46
N ASP A 244 10.74 11.39 -2.41
CA ASP A 244 11.42 10.18 -1.95
C ASP A 244 11.81 9.28 -3.11
N LEU A 245 13.11 9.04 -3.24
CA LEU A 245 13.70 8.15 -4.23
C LEU A 245 14.62 7.12 -3.55
N HIS A 246 14.54 6.89 -2.23
CA HIS A 246 15.44 5.93 -1.58
C HIS A 246 15.37 4.54 -2.22
N HIS A 247 16.44 3.76 -2.12
CA HIS A 247 16.56 2.49 -2.84
C HIS A 247 16.34 2.66 -4.35
N HIS A 248 17.40 3.12 -5.02
CA HIS A 248 17.38 3.47 -6.45
C HIS A 248 18.64 3.01 -7.19
N TYR A 249 18.64 3.11 -8.51
CA TYR A 249 19.80 2.83 -9.39
C TYR A 249 20.31 4.08 -10.13
N LEU A 250 20.08 5.27 -9.58
CA LEU A 250 20.67 6.52 -10.08
C LEU A 250 22.19 6.52 -9.94
N SER A 251 22.87 7.12 -10.91
CA SER A 251 24.27 7.51 -10.75
C SER A 251 24.40 8.62 -9.70
N GLU A 252 25.59 8.73 -9.09
CA GLU A 252 25.90 9.80 -8.14
C GLU A 252 25.68 11.19 -8.76
N GLU A 253 26.05 11.36 -10.04
CA GLU A 253 25.84 12.60 -10.78
C GLU A 253 24.35 12.92 -10.91
N MET A 254 23.52 11.94 -11.26
CA MET A 254 22.08 12.14 -11.38
C MET A 254 21.43 12.43 -10.03
N ALA A 255 21.77 11.68 -8.98
CA ALA A 255 21.23 11.92 -7.64
C ALA A 255 21.55 13.35 -7.17
N ALA A 256 22.80 13.81 -7.38
CA ALA A 256 23.19 15.19 -7.09
C ALA A 256 22.40 16.22 -7.94
N ALA A 257 22.16 15.91 -9.22
CA ALA A 257 21.37 16.77 -10.11
C ALA A 257 19.91 16.89 -9.66
N VAL A 258 19.27 15.80 -9.22
CA VAL A 258 17.89 15.82 -8.67
C VAL A 258 17.81 16.73 -7.44
N VAL A 259 18.73 16.56 -6.48
CA VAL A 259 18.77 17.41 -5.27
C VAL A 259 18.97 18.88 -5.64
N ALA A 260 19.88 19.18 -6.57
CA ALA A 260 20.16 20.55 -6.99
C ALA A 260 18.99 21.20 -7.76
N ALA A 261 18.22 20.41 -8.51
CA ALA A 261 17.08 20.89 -9.30
C ALA A 261 15.87 21.29 -8.44
N LEU A 262 15.79 20.81 -7.19
CA LEU A 262 14.61 20.97 -6.32
C LEU A 262 14.95 21.70 -5.01
N PRO A 263 15.44 22.96 -5.06
CA PRO A 263 15.79 23.70 -3.86
C PRO A 263 14.58 23.90 -2.95
N GLY A 264 14.72 23.56 -1.67
CA GLY A 264 13.67 23.66 -0.66
C GLY A 264 12.79 22.42 -0.51
N VAL A 265 12.90 21.45 -1.43
CA VAL A 265 12.26 20.13 -1.31
C VAL A 265 13.17 19.22 -0.49
N ARG A 266 12.60 18.42 0.43
CA ARG A 266 13.34 17.33 1.07
C ARG A 266 13.46 16.18 0.07
N VAL A 267 14.59 16.11 -0.62
CA VAL A 267 14.90 15.02 -1.55
C VAL A 267 15.63 13.91 -0.79
N ASP A 268 15.08 12.69 -0.82
CA ASP A 268 15.70 11.48 -0.29
C ASP A 268 16.24 10.65 -1.46
N VAL A 269 17.56 10.53 -1.56
CA VAL A 269 18.29 9.71 -2.55
C VAL A 269 19.25 8.78 -1.80
N SER A 270 18.83 8.32 -0.63
CA SER A 270 19.60 7.37 0.17
C SER A 270 19.51 5.95 -0.40
N ASP A 271 20.41 5.09 0.04
CA ASP A 271 20.46 3.69 -0.35
C ASP A 271 20.62 3.43 -1.87
N PRO A 272 21.69 3.92 -2.51
CA PRO A 272 21.96 3.65 -3.92
C PRO A 272 22.32 2.17 -4.13
N GLN A 273 21.63 1.53 -5.07
CA GLN A 273 21.83 0.14 -5.48
C GLN A 273 22.73 0.03 -6.71
N THR A 274 23.41 -1.11 -6.82
CA THR A 274 24.19 -1.49 -8.01
C THR A 274 23.49 -2.62 -8.73
N ALA A 275 23.37 -2.52 -10.06
CA ALA A 275 22.76 -3.58 -10.86
C ALA A 275 23.65 -4.83 -10.86
N ASP A 276 23.05 -6.00 -10.71
CA ASP A 276 23.77 -7.26 -10.84
C ASP A 276 24.04 -7.56 -12.30
N GLU A 277 25.23 -8.07 -12.62
CA GLU A 277 25.59 -8.51 -13.97
C GLU A 277 25.79 -10.02 -13.99
N TYR A 278 24.93 -10.72 -14.74
CA TYR A 278 25.04 -12.15 -14.97
C TYR A 278 24.91 -12.46 -16.46
N ASP A 279 25.90 -13.14 -17.03
CA ASP A 279 25.98 -13.49 -18.45
C ASP A 279 25.75 -12.28 -19.41
N GLY A 280 26.30 -11.11 -19.04
CA GLY A 280 26.16 -9.87 -19.82
C GLY A 280 24.78 -9.21 -19.74
N THR A 281 23.86 -9.76 -18.95
CA THR A 281 22.55 -9.17 -18.66
C THR A 281 22.61 -8.44 -17.32
N ARG A 282 22.05 -7.22 -17.27
CA ARG A 282 21.92 -6.42 -16.06
C ARG A 282 20.58 -6.66 -15.40
N TYR A 283 20.59 -6.97 -14.11
CA TYR A 283 19.42 -7.19 -13.30
C TYR A 283 19.31 -6.09 -12.23
N ARG A 284 18.10 -5.61 -12.03
CA ARG A 284 17.75 -4.67 -10.97
C ARG A 284 16.59 -5.27 -10.19
N TYR A 285 16.57 -5.03 -8.90
CA TYR A 285 15.62 -5.60 -7.97
C TYR A 285 14.90 -4.47 -7.28
N THR A 286 13.63 -4.71 -6.95
CA THR A 286 12.88 -3.87 -6.03
C THR A 286 13.30 -4.19 -4.60
N GLU A 287 13.09 -3.28 -3.64
CA GLU A 287 13.50 -3.50 -2.25
C GLU A 287 12.71 -4.65 -1.62
N VAL A 288 11.41 -4.74 -1.94
CA VAL A 288 10.51 -5.75 -1.42
C VAL A 288 10.03 -6.66 -2.54
N GLY A 289 10.05 -7.96 -2.26
CA GLY A 289 9.64 -9.02 -3.19
C GLY A 289 8.99 -10.19 -2.46
N GLU A 290 9.76 -10.82 -1.56
CA GLU A 290 9.32 -11.85 -0.60
C GLU A 290 9.18 -11.27 0.81
#